data_AF-A0A934VT27-F1
#
_entry.id   AF-A0A934VT27-F1
#
_cell.length_a   1.000
_cell.length_b   1.000
_cell.length_c   1.000
_cell.angle_alpha   90.00
_cell.angle_beta   90.00
_cell.angle_gamma   90.00
#
_symmetry.space_group_name_H-M   'P 1'
#
loop_
_entity.id
_entity.type
_entity.pdbx_description
1 polymer ?
#
loop_
_entity_poly.entity_id
_entity_poly.type
_entity_poly.pdbx_seq_one_letter_code
_entity_poly.pdbx_strand_id
1 'polypeptide(L)'
;MRGQWLQSEGYKAIYEESRRQKPRCSMALNWCYNEPWPAAANNSLIAWPLDVKPSLGAVGESCRPQLLSARLPQFMWHSSDYFELELWVLNDRYEAMPEDEVSAYLKLGDERVDLGVWNHEGVDENKNLKGPVLKIRLPESDSDVMEVCLESKANPLLNSVYRLRFLP
;
A
#
# COMPACT_ATOMS: atom_id res chain seq x y z
N MET A 1 16.23 0.49 -10.86
CA MET A 1 16.20 1.96 -10.69
C MET A 1 15.38 2.31 -9.44
N ARG A 2 15.98 2.93 -8.42
CA ARG A 2 15.28 3.33 -7.17
C ARG A 2 14.11 4.32 -7.42
N GLY A 3 14.19 5.12 -8.49
CA GLY A 3 13.13 6.07 -8.86
C GLY A 3 11.80 5.42 -9.21
N GLN A 4 11.81 4.33 -9.99
CA GLN A 4 10.56 3.63 -10.34
C GLN A 4 9.93 2.91 -9.13
N TRP A 5 10.76 2.47 -8.18
CA TRP A 5 10.27 1.91 -6.92
C TRP A 5 9.55 2.97 -6.08
N LEU A 6 10.20 4.13 -5.87
CA LEU A 6 9.57 5.26 -5.20
C LEU A 6 8.28 5.70 -5.91
N GLN A 7 8.29 5.75 -7.25
CA GLN A 7 7.10 6.09 -8.04
C GLN A 7 5.95 5.12 -7.78
N SER A 8 6.23 3.81 -7.72
CA SER A 8 5.22 2.76 -7.52
C SER A 8 4.54 2.88 -6.15
N GLU A 9 5.34 2.96 -5.09
CA GLU A 9 4.83 3.06 -3.72
C GLU A 9 4.19 4.43 -3.45
N GLY A 10 4.72 5.49 -4.06
CA GLY A 10 4.15 6.82 -4.02
C GLY A 10 2.74 6.86 -4.63
N TYR A 11 2.53 6.27 -5.81
CA TYR A 11 1.18 6.21 -6.38
C TYR A 11 0.25 5.31 -5.59
N LYS A 12 0.74 4.17 -5.11
CA LYS A 12 -0.03 3.31 -4.23
C LYS A 12 -0.58 4.09 -3.02
N ALA A 13 0.29 4.84 -2.35
CA ALA A 13 -0.08 5.71 -1.23
C ALA A 13 -1.13 6.77 -1.62
N ILE A 14 -0.95 7.45 -2.76
CA ILE A 14 -1.88 8.52 -3.22
C ILE A 14 -3.27 7.97 -3.55
N TYR A 15 -3.35 6.85 -4.26
CA TYR A 15 -4.62 6.24 -4.65
C TYR A 15 -5.39 5.75 -3.43
N GLU A 16 -4.72 5.02 -2.53
CA GLU A 16 -5.35 4.52 -1.32
C GLU A 16 -5.76 5.65 -0.36
N GLU A 17 -4.93 6.68 -0.20
CA GLU A 17 -5.27 7.85 0.64
C GLU A 17 -6.47 8.62 0.09
N SER A 18 -6.56 8.76 -1.23
CA SER A 18 -7.72 9.38 -1.88
C SER A 18 -9.00 8.59 -1.60
N ARG A 19 -8.94 7.25 -1.63
CA ARG A 19 -10.08 6.38 -1.29
C ARG A 19 -10.49 6.51 0.18
N ARG A 20 -9.54 6.55 1.12
CA ARG A 20 -9.83 6.74 2.56
C ARG A 20 -10.63 8.01 2.86
N GLN A 21 -10.48 9.04 2.03
CA GLN A 21 -11.16 10.33 2.20
C GLN A 21 -12.58 10.38 1.63
N LYS A 22 -13.11 9.27 1.11
CA LYS A 22 -14.50 9.18 0.65
C LYS A 22 -15.48 9.57 1.78
N PRO A 23 -16.54 10.36 1.50
CA PRO A 23 -16.96 10.86 0.18
C PRO A 23 -16.30 12.17 -0.25
N ARG A 24 -15.47 12.79 0.58
CA ARG A 24 -14.85 14.10 0.30
C ARG A 24 -13.94 14.05 -0.92
N CYS A 25 -13.16 12.98 -1.07
CA CYS A 25 -12.49 12.64 -2.31
C CYS A 25 -13.24 11.49 -2.99
N SER A 26 -13.68 11.70 -4.23
CA SER A 26 -14.49 10.72 -4.96
C SER A 26 -13.73 10.02 -6.10
N MET A 27 -12.52 10.47 -6.43
CA MET A 27 -11.72 9.92 -7.52
C MET A 27 -10.26 10.33 -7.40
N ALA A 28 -9.35 9.43 -7.80
CA ALA A 28 -7.96 9.72 -8.09
C ALA A 28 -7.65 9.38 -9.55
N LEU A 29 -6.95 10.28 -10.24
CA LEU A 29 -6.48 10.07 -11.62
C LEU A 29 -4.99 10.34 -11.68
N ASN A 30 -4.25 9.46 -12.34
CA ASN A 30 -2.81 9.65 -12.52
C ASN A 30 -2.54 10.67 -13.63
N TRP A 31 -1.69 11.66 -13.33
CA TRP A 31 -1.04 12.48 -14.34
C TRP A 31 0.40 11.97 -14.53
N CYS A 32 0.77 11.34 -15.66
CA CYS A 32 -0.05 11.02 -16.83
C CYS A 32 -0.08 9.51 -17.10
N TYR A 33 -0.99 9.07 -17.98
CA TYR A 33 -1.06 7.65 -18.32
C TYR A 33 0.17 7.19 -19.11
N ASN A 34 0.49 7.85 -20.23
CA ASN A 34 1.56 7.45 -21.14
C ASN A 34 2.42 8.64 -21.63
N GLU A 35 3.55 8.32 -22.25
CA GLU A 35 4.48 9.25 -22.91
C GLU A 35 4.37 9.20 -24.44
N PRO A 36 4.32 10.36 -25.13
CA PRO A 36 4.32 10.43 -26.60
C PRO A 36 5.71 10.35 -27.26
N TRP A 37 6.80 10.54 -26.51
CA TRP A 37 8.20 10.48 -26.99
C TRP A 37 9.13 10.09 -25.83
N PRO A 38 10.40 9.70 -26.07
CA PRO A 38 11.34 9.38 -24.99
C PRO A 38 11.50 10.55 -24.01
N ALA A 39 11.11 10.38 -22.75
CA ALA A 39 11.22 11.41 -21.72
C ALA A 39 11.82 10.85 -20.43
N ALA A 40 12.83 11.53 -19.90
CA ALA A 40 13.46 11.14 -18.63
C ALA A 40 12.67 11.64 -17.40
N ALA A 41 12.00 12.79 -17.51
CA ALA A 41 11.28 13.45 -16.43
C ALA A 41 9.78 13.45 -16.72
N ASN A 42 9.10 12.37 -16.36
CA ASN A 42 7.65 12.26 -16.43
C ASN A 42 7.13 11.25 -15.39
N ASN A 43 5.86 11.40 -15.03
CA ASN A 43 5.08 10.59 -14.12
C ASN A 43 4.30 9.47 -14.84
N SER A 44 4.61 9.20 -16.11
CA SER A 44 3.86 8.22 -16.88
C SER A 44 3.86 6.83 -16.22
N LEU A 45 2.79 6.08 -16.46
CA LEU A 45 2.70 4.66 -16.12
C LEU A 45 3.21 3.78 -17.28
N ILE A 46 3.19 4.31 -18.51
CA ILE A 46 3.70 3.67 -19.72
C ILE A 46 4.65 4.65 -20.42
N ALA A 47 5.94 4.32 -20.45
CA ALA A 47 6.94 5.08 -21.18
C ALA A 47 6.84 4.81 -22.69
N TRP A 48 7.32 5.76 -23.49
CA TRP A 48 7.48 5.56 -24.93
C TRP A 48 8.56 4.48 -25.20
N PRO A 49 8.42 3.62 -26.22
CA PRO A 49 7.29 3.58 -27.15
C PRO A 49 6.07 2.84 -26.61
N LEU A 50 6.26 1.82 -25.78
CA LEU A 50 5.20 1.02 -25.12
C LEU A 50 5.80 0.27 -23.92
N ASP A 51 6.65 0.93 -23.14
CA ASP A 51 7.36 0.32 -22.02
C ASP A 51 6.58 0.49 -20.71
N VAL A 52 6.00 -0.61 -20.21
CA VAL A 52 5.15 -0.59 -19.01
C VAL A 52 6.03 -0.43 -17.77
N LYS A 53 5.82 0.65 -17.02
CA LYS A 53 6.52 0.86 -15.75
C LYS A 53 5.87 0.04 -14.62
N PRO A 54 6.63 -0.38 -13.61
CA PRO A 54 6.09 -1.08 -12.43
C PRO A 54 4.96 -0.31 -11.72
N SER A 55 4.96 1.02 -11.83
CA SER A 55 3.95 1.90 -11.28
C SER A 55 2.54 1.66 -11.85
N LEU A 56 2.41 1.16 -13.08
CA LEU A 56 1.10 0.76 -13.62
C LEU A 56 0.48 -0.38 -12.80
N GLY A 57 1.30 -1.39 -12.48
CA GLY A 57 0.89 -2.51 -11.63
C GLY A 57 0.53 -2.05 -10.23
N ALA A 58 1.36 -1.19 -9.62
CA ALA A 58 1.08 -0.65 -8.29
C ALA A 58 -0.24 0.15 -8.22
N VAL A 59 -0.53 0.97 -9.24
CA VAL A 59 -1.83 1.65 -9.37
C VAL A 59 -2.96 0.64 -9.51
N GLY A 60 -2.79 -0.39 -10.34
CA GLY A 60 -3.76 -1.47 -10.50
C GLY A 60 -4.11 -2.17 -9.18
N GLU A 61 -3.10 -2.52 -8.38
CA GLU A 61 -3.28 -3.11 -7.05
C GLU A 61 -4.04 -2.17 -6.10
N SER A 62 -3.76 -0.86 -6.15
CA SER A 62 -4.49 0.13 -5.37
C SER A 62 -5.90 0.44 -5.88
N CYS A 63 -6.24 0.00 -7.08
CA CYS A 63 -7.57 0.14 -7.68
C CYS A 63 -8.44 -1.11 -7.52
N ARG A 64 -7.97 -2.15 -6.81
CA ARG A 64 -8.82 -3.32 -6.50
C ARG A 64 -10.10 -2.85 -5.77
N PRO A 65 -11.29 -3.39 -6.12
CA PRO A 65 -12.56 -2.95 -5.52
C PRO A 65 -12.58 -3.09 -4.00
N GLN A 66 -11.88 -4.10 -3.48
CA GLN A 66 -11.71 -4.36 -2.06
C GLN A 66 -10.24 -4.69 -1.77
N LEU A 67 -9.70 -4.15 -0.67
CA LEU A 67 -8.37 -4.51 -0.19
C LEU A 67 -8.16 -4.14 1.28
N LEU A 68 -7.22 -4.83 1.91
CA LEU A 68 -6.52 -4.35 3.10
C LEU A 68 -5.54 -3.26 2.70
N SER A 69 -5.49 -2.19 3.47
CA SER A 69 -4.68 -1.02 3.17
C SER A 69 -3.92 -0.51 4.40
N ALA A 70 -2.64 -0.17 4.22
CA ALA A 70 -1.83 0.48 5.24
C ALA A 70 -1.59 1.94 4.86
N ARG A 71 -1.87 2.87 5.78
CA ARG A 71 -1.42 4.25 5.67
C ARG A 71 -0.05 4.36 6.30
N LEU A 72 0.94 4.69 5.47
CA LEU A 72 2.34 4.80 5.84
C LEU A 72 2.77 6.27 5.70
N PRO A 73 3.40 6.87 6.74
CA PRO A 73 3.72 8.30 6.72
C PRO A 73 4.89 8.64 5.79
N GLN A 74 5.76 7.68 5.50
CA GLN A 74 6.97 7.89 4.70
C GLN A 74 7.47 6.61 4.03
N PHE A 75 8.28 6.81 2.99
CA PHE A 75 8.86 5.73 2.19
C PHE A 75 10.18 5.16 2.75
N MET A 76 10.95 5.98 3.46
CA MET A 76 12.27 5.60 3.98
C MET A 76 12.23 5.49 5.51
N TRP A 77 12.90 4.48 6.04
CA TRP A 77 12.99 4.19 7.47
C TRP A 77 14.39 3.76 7.84
N HIS A 78 14.84 4.12 9.04
CA HIS A 78 16.10 3.69 9.63
C HIS A 78 15.89 2.61 10.69
N SER A 79 16.91 1.79 10.92
CA SER A 79 16.96 0.93 12.11
C SER A 79 16.71 1.76 13.36
N SER A 80 16.06 1.15 14.36
CA SER A 80 15.69 1.79 15.61
C SER A 80 14.67 2.94 15.52
N ASP A 81 14.17 3.32 14.33
CA ASP A 81 13.06 4.27 14.19
C ASP A 81 11.78 3.77 14.90
N TYR A 82 10.96 4.72 15.34
CA TYR A 82 9.59 4.43 15.76
C TYR A 82 8.71 4.34 14.51
N PHE A 83 8.45 3.11 14.08
CA PHE A 83 7.58 2.83 12.96
C PHE A 83 6.12 2.83 13.39
N GLU A 84 5.28 3.47 12.58
CA GLU A 84 3.84 3.45 12.74
C GLU A 84 3.12 3.29 11.41
N LEU A 85 1.99 2.59 11.44
CA LEU A 85 1.07 2.49 10.32
C LEU A 85 -0.37 2.43 10.82
N GLU A 86 -1.30 2.93 10.01
CA GLU A 86 -2.73 2.84 10.28
C GLU A 86 -3.36 1.83 9.34
N LEU A 87 -4.06 0.84 9.90
CA LEU A 87 -4.75 -0.19 9.12
C LEU A 87 -6.08 0.33 8.60
N TRP A 88 -6.47 -0.14 7.42
CA TRP A 88 -7.73 0.17 6.76
C TRP A 88 -8.25 -1.06 6.00
N VAL A 89 -9.56 -1.14 5.86
CA VAL A 89 -10.22 -1.95 4.82
C VAL A 89 -10.90 -0.98 3.87
N LEU A 90 -10.60 -1.10 2.57
CA LEU A 90 -11.22 -0.30 1.53
C LEU A 90 -12.26 -1.14 0.81
N ASN A 91 -13.51 -0.67 0.72
CA ASN A 91 -14.59 -1.33 -0.01
C ASN A 91 -15.35 -0.33 -0.88
N ASP A 92 -15.20 -0.49 -2.20
CA ASP A 92 -15.93 0.28 -3.21
C ASP A 92 -17.00 -0.55 -3.93
N ARG A 93 -17.23 -1.81 -3.51
CA ARG A 93 -18.35 -2.60 -4.02
C ARG A 93 -19.67 -2.17 -3.38
N TYR A 94 -20.76 -2.32 -4.12
CA TYR A 94 -22.13 -2.28 -3.58
C TYR A 94 -22.51 -3.61 -2.88
N GLU A 95 -21.55 -4.16 -2.15
CA GLU A 95 -21.66 -5.43 -1.41
C GLU A 95 -20.90 -5.25 -0.10
N ALA A 96 -21.50 -5.67 1.02
CA ALA A 96 -20.82 -5.67 2.30
C ALA A 96 -19.72 -6.75 2.36
N MET A 97 -18.66 -6.47 3.10
CA MET A 97 -17.62 -7.44 3.45
C MET A 97 -17.96 -8.09 4.80
N PRO A 98 -17.78 -9.41 4.93
CA PRO A 98 -17.98 -10.10 6.21
C PRO A 98 -16.91 -9.71 7.23
N GLU A 99 -17.08 -10.14 8.47
CA GLU A 99 -16.01 -10.11 9.48
C GLU A 99 -14.76 -10.87 9.02
N ASP A 100 -13.59 -10.41 9.46
CA ASP A 100 -12.32 -11.03 9.13
C ASP A 100 -11.23 -10.68 10.16
N GLU A 101 -10.19 -11.49 10.17
CA GLU A 101 -8.97 -11.31 10.96
C GLU A 101 -7.82 -10.90 10.04
N VAL A 102 -7.22 -9.75 10.32
CA VAL A 102 -6.12 -9.17 9.56
C VAL A 102 -4.83 -9.31 10.35
N SER A 103 -3.86 -10.03 9.80
CA SER A 103 -2.49 -10.09 10.32
C SER A 103 -1.62 -9.02 9.64
N ALA A 104 -0.93 -8.22 10.45
CA ALA A 104 0.04 -7.23 9.97
C ALA A 104 1.43 -7.59 10.48
N TYR A 105 2.40 -7.63 9.57
CA TYR A 105 3.79 -7.95 9.90
C TYR A 105 4.75 -7.30 8.91
N LEU A 106 6.03 -7.21 9.31
CA LEU A 106 7.12 -6.77 8.46
C LEU A 106 7.94 -7.97 7.98
N LYS A 107 8.52 -7.85 6.78
CA LYS A 107 9.66 -8.67 6.35
C LYS A 107 10.89 -7.79 6.17
N LEU A 108 11.99 -8.17 6.82
CA LEU A 108 13.30 -7.56 6.72
C LEU A 108 14.30 -8.65 6.31
N GLY A 109 14.54 -8.79 4.99
CA GLY A 109 15.22 -9.96 4.47
C GLY A 109 14.41 -11.23 4.72
N ASP A 110 15.02 -12.22 5.38
CA ASP A 110 14.35 -13.48 5.78
C ASP A 110 13.64 -13.38 7.13
N GLU A 111 13.81 -12.28 7.87
CA GLU A 111 13.20 -12.09 9.18
C GLU A 111 11.76 -11.58 9.06
N ARG A 112 10.86 -12.20 9.82
CA ARG A 112 9.48 -11.76 9.99
C ARG A 112 9.32 -11.10 11.36
N VAL A 113 8.76 -9.90 11.38
CA VAL A 113 8.46 -9.15 12.60
C VAL A 113 6.95 -8.91 12.69
N ASP A 114 6.28 -9.58 13.61
CA ASP A 114 4.83 -9.41 13.77
C ASP A 114 4.51 -8.04 14.40
N LEU A 115 3.58 -7.31 13.79
CA LEU A 115 3.11 -6.00 14.28
C LEU A 115 1.82 -6.12 15.08
N GLY A 116 0.97 -7.09 14.73
CA GLY A 116 -0.27 -7.37 15.43
C GLY A 116 -1.34 -8.00 14.55
N VAL A 117 -2.47 -8.29 15.19
CA VAL A 117 -3.67 -8.83 14.55
C VAL A 117 -4.83 -7.90 14.84
N TRP A 118 -5.68 -7.66 13.84
CA TRP A 118 -6.89 -6.85 13.95
C TRP A 118 -8.10 -7.64 13.45
N ASN A 119 -9.10 -7.82 14.33
CA ASN A 119 -10.40 -8.37 13.95
C ASN A 119 -11.37 -7.23 13.65
N HIS A 120 -12.02 -7.25 12.49
CA HIS A 120 -13.11 -6.32 12.16
C HIS A 120 -14.45 -7.05 12.02
N GLU A 121 -15.53 -6.39 12.41
CA GLU A 121 -16.89 -6.96 12.40
C GLU A 121 -17.55 -6.97 11.01
N GLY A 122 -16.86 -6.46 10.00
CA GLY A 122 -17.33 -6.34 8.62
C GLY A 122 -17.25 -4.90 8.13
N VAL A 123 -17.53 -4.72 6.84
CA VAL A 123 -17.53 -3.39 6.21
C VAL A 123 -18.77 -3.27 5.34
N ASP A 124 -19.59 -2.26 5.61
CA ASP A 124 -20.77 -1.98 4.81
C ASP A 124 -20.42 -1.78 3.33
N GLU A 125 -21.42 -1.95 2.48
CA GLU A 125 -21.30 -1.66 1.05
C GLU A 125 -20.79 -0.23 0.82
N ASN A 126 -19.84 -0.09 -0.10
CA ASN A 126 -19.33 1.18 -0.58
C ASN A 126 -18.73 2.07 0.54
N LYS A 127 -18.33 1.48 1.67
CA LYS A 127 -17.72 2.15 2.84
C LYS A 127 -16.29 1.69 3.07
N ASN A 128 -15.47 2.55 3.66
CA ASN A 128 -14.14 2.16 4.13
C ASN A 128 -14.16 2.06 5.65
N LEU A 129 -13.41 1.11 6.19
CA LEU A 129 -13.26 0.92 7.62
C LEU A 129 -11.86 1.35 8.06
N LYS A 130 -11.82 2.28 9.01
CA LYS A 130 -10.60 2.67 9.70
C LYS A 130 -10.28 1.65 10.80
N GLY A 131 -9.09 1.10 10.76
CA GLY A 131 -8.56 0.16 11.75
C GLY A 131 -7.63 0.82 12.78
N PRO A 132 -6.93 0.00 13.58
CA PRO A 132 -6.00 0.48 14.59
C PRO A 132 -4.72 1.05 13.98
N VAL A 133 -4.00 1.82 14.80
CA VAL A 133 -2.62 2.22 14.53
C VAL A 133 -1.69 1.22 15.23
N LEU A 134 -0.81 0.58 14.47
CA LEU A 134 0.21 -0.31 15.00
C LEU A 134 1.54 0.44 15.10
N LYS A 135 2.29 0.16 16.17
CA LYS A 135 3.56 0.83 16.45
C LYS A 135 4.59 -0.18 16.92
N ILE A 136 5.81 -0.04 16.42
CA ILE A 136 6.96 -0.83 16.87
C ILE A 136 8.23 0.01 16.76
N ARG A 137 9.25 -0.36 17.51
CA ARG A 137 10.60 0.09 17.25
C ARG A 137 11.24 -0.86 16.24
N LEU A 138 11.68 -0.35 15.09
CA LEU A 138 12.26 -1.20 14.05
C LEU A 138 13.53 -1.89 14.59
N PRO A 139 13.68 -3.21 14.35
CA PRO A 139 14.89 -3.91 14.73
C PRO A 139 16.06 -3.49 13.84
N GLU A 140 17.27 -3.83 14.26
CA GLU A 140 18.44 -3.75 13.39
C GLU A 140 18.34 -4.83 12.31
N SER A 141 18.70 -4.50 11.07
CA SER A 141 18.70 -5.45 9.96
C SER A 141 19.68 -5.01 8.88
N ASP A 142 20.34 -5.98 8.24
CA ASP A 142 21.18 -5.72 7.06
C ASP A 142 20.35 -5.56 5.77
N SER A 143 19.02 -5.72 5.84
CA SER A 143 18.14 -5.59 4.69
C SER A 143 18.11 -4.15 4.17
N ASP A 144 17.97 -3.99 2.87
CA ASP A 144 17.84 -2.70 2.22
C ASP A 144 16.36 -2.40 1.84
N VAL A 145 15.47 -3.35 2.10
CA VAL A 145 14.02 -3.29 1.89
C VAL A 145 13.30 -3.74 3.16
N MET A 146 12.22 -3.03 3.49
CA MET A 146 11.24 -3.46 4.48
C MET A 146 9.91 -3.68 3.77
N GLU A 147 9.36 -4.89 3.83
CA GLU A 147 8.03 -5.17 3.29
C GLU A 147 6.99 -5.12 4.41
N VAL A 148 5.97 -4.29 4.26
CA VAL A 148 4.79 -4.28 5.14
C VAL A 148 3.76 -5.18 4.51
N CYS A 149 3.40 -6.27 5.19
CA CYS A 149 2.45 -7.26 4.71
C CYS A 149 1.17 -7.20 5.53
N LEU A 150 0.03 -7.08 4.84
CA LEU A 150 -1.31 -7.22 5.40
C LEU A 150 -1.95 -8.48 4.81
N GLU A 151 -2.35 -9.40 5.69
CA GLU A 151 -2.95 -10.68 5.29
C GLU A 151 -4.33 -10.86 5.93
N SER A 152 -5.31 -11.11 5.09
CA SER A 152 -6.64 -11.55 5.46
C SER A 152 -6.60 -13.05 5.75
N LYS A 153 -7.22 -13.47 6.85
CA LYS A 153 -7.38 -14.89 7.19
C LYS A 153 -8.38 -15.57 6.26
N ALA A 154 -9.46 -14.89 5.89
CA ALA A 154 -10.54 -15.47 5.10
C ALA A 154 -10.30 -15.40 3.57
N ASN A 155 -9.66 -14.34 3.07
CA ASN A 155 -9.58 -14.05 1.64
C ASN A 155 -8.23 -13.43 1.22
N PRO A 156 -7.29 -14.25 0.69
CA PRO A 156 -5.99 -13.78 0.22
C PRO A 156 -6.03 -12.71 -0.87
N LEU A 157 -7.14 -12.54 -1.59
CA LEU A 157 -7.29 -11.48 -2.62
C LEU A 157 -7.33 -10.07 -2.02
N LEU A 158 -7.58 -9.96 -0.71
CA LEU A 158 -7.57 -8.69 0.00
C LEU A 158 -6.15 -8.26 0.39
N ASN A 159 -5.18 -9.18 0.38
CA ASN A 159 -3.84 -8.97 0.90
C ASN A 159 -3.12 -7.83 0.18
N SER A 160 -2.26 -7.14 0.93
CA SER A 160 -1.47 -6.03 0.40
C SER A 160 -0.05 -6.10 0.91
N VAL A 161 0.90 -5.82 0.01
CA VAL A 161 2.31 -5.67 0.35
C VAL A 161 2.78 -4.28 -0.06
N TYR A 162 3.54 -3.63 0.81
CA TYR A 162 4.19 -2.34 0.55
C TYR A 162 5.68 -2.52 0.71
N ARG A 163 6.48 -2.09 -0.26
CA ARG A 163 7.92 -2.24 -0.21
C ARG A 163 8.54 -0.89 0.11
N LEU A 164 9.12 -0.74 1.28
CA LEU A 164 9.71 0.52 1.76
C LEU A 164 11.23 0.43 1.78
N ARG A 165 11.88 1.58 1.67
CA ARG A 165 13.34 1.66 1.78
C ARG A 165 13.74 1.55 3.25
N PHE A 166 14.54 0.55 3.56
CA PHE A 166 15.13 0.39 4.89
C PHE A 166 16.60 0.80 4.87
N LEU A 167 17.04 1.49 5.90
CA LEU A 167 18.41 1.97 6.08
C LEU A 167 18.94 1.32 7.37
N PRO A 168 19.84 0.32 7.25
CA PRO A 168 20.51 -0.29 8.39
C PRO A 168 21.13 0.75 9.33
#